data_AF-A0A2D6K2H4-F1
#
_entry.id   AF-A0A2D6K2H4-F1
#
_cell.length_a   1.000
_cell.length_b   1.000
_cell.length_c   1.000
_cell.angle_alpha   90.00
_cell.angle_beta   90.00
_cell.angle_gamma   90.00
#
_symmetry.space_group_name_H-M   'P 1'
#
loop_
_entity.id
_entity.type
_entity.pdbx_description
1 polymer ?
#
loop_
_entity_poly.entity_id
_entity_poly.type
_entity_poly.pdbx_seq_one_letter_code
_entity_poly.pdbx_strand_id
1 'polypeptide(L)'
;MKFLATVLVFTAMAAQAKEIAHYRFAVQDYATNEVVHVEATLEDTKELHIEAMSFLGRGHGPIFFPSEVKEDVSVTKNLNKYTYEILFNKVKNLANAQIKTTYQQIVCTMMPGPEASNNHLTVRRNWDWDMDDFIGEMELISGPSGCWVSTSVQPDGDWGKRHAYELKEVLKTLALETIEL
;
A
#
# COMPACT_ATOMS: atom_id res chain seq x y z
N MET A 1 -43.25 -11.29 -43.47
CA MET A 1 -41.88 -10.76 -43.55
C MET A 1 -41.41 -10.51 -42.13
N LYS A 2 -40.45 -11.29 -41.63
CA LYS A 2 -39.94 -11.21 -40.26
C LYS A 2 -38.88 -10.11 -40.20
N PHE A 3 -39.14 -9.03 -39.47
CA PHE A 3 -38.11 -8.06 -39.12
C PHE A 3 -37.29 -8.62 -37.95
N LEU A 4 -36.03 -8.97 -38.23
CA LEU A 4 -35.03 -9.17 -37.19
C LEU A 4 -34.71 -7.82 -36.57
N ALA A 5 -35.03 -7.65 -35.29
CA ALA A 5 -34.46 -6.59 -34.47
C ALA A 5 -33.09 -7.07 -33.96
N THR A 6 -32.02 -6.60 -34.61
CA THR A 6 -30.65 -6.77 -34.13
C THR A 6 -30.47 -5.85 -32.92
N VAL A 7 -30.50 -6.42 -31.72
CA VAL A 7 -30.13 -5.70 -30.49
C VAL A 7 -28.60 -5.61 -30.46
N LEU A 8 -28.09 -4.41 -30.75
CA LEU A 8 -26.70 -4.03 -30.51
C LEU A 8 -26.49 -3.94 -28.99
N VAL A 9 -25.89 -4.97 -28.42
CA VAL A 9 -25.39 -4.93 -27.04
C VAL A 9 -24.06 -4.16 -27.06
N PHE A 10 -24.12 -2.86 -26.82
CA PHE A 10 -22.95 -2.09 -26.42
C PHE A 10 -22.63 -2.47 -24.96
N THR A 11 -21.71 -3.41 -24.76
CA THR A 11 -21.07 -3.57 -23.45
C THR A 11 -20.15 -2.38 -23.26
N ALA A 12 -20.62 -1.36 -22.53
CA ALA A 12 -19.72 -0.41 -21.90
C ALA A 12 -18.85 -1.21 -20.92
N MET A 13 -17.59 -1.45 -21.28
CA MET A 13 -16.59 -1.81 -20.29
C MET A 13 -16.49 -0.62 -19.35
N ALA A 14 -17.13 -0.72 -18.18
CA ALA A 14 -16.81 0.18 -17.08
C ALA A 14 -15.29 0.06 -16.88
N ALA A 15 -14.58 1.17 -16.95
CA ALA A 15 -13.17 1.20 -16.58
C ALA A 15 -13.10 0.69 -15.14
N GLN A 16 -12.56 -0.52 -14.97
CA GLN A 16 -12.35 -1.09 -13.65
C GLN A 16 -11.31 -0.21 -12.95
N ALA A 17 -11.59 0.16 -11.70
CA ALA A 17 -10.66 0.97 -10.93
C ALA A 17 -9.28 0.30 -10.87
N LYS A 18 -8.24 1.10 -11.04
CA LYS A 18 -6.87 0.63 -11.08
C LYS A 18 -6.20 0.96 -9.75
N GLU A 19 -5.67 -0.05 -9.09
CA GLU A 19 -4.79 0.18 -7.94
C GLU A 19 -3.52 0.89 -8.40
N ILE A 20 -3.20 2.01 -7.75
CA ILE A 20 -2.02 2.81 -8.08
C ILE A 20 -0.98 2.78 -6.95
N ALA A 21 -1.40 2.56 -5.71
CA ALA A 21 -0.52 2.33 -4.58
C ALA A 21 -1.16 1.38 -3.56
N HIS A 22 -0.33 0.55 -2.95
CA HIS A 22 -0.71 -0.33 -1.85
C HIS A 22 0.33 -0.22 -0.76
N TYR A 23 -0.12 0.09 0.45
CA TYR A 23 0.74 0.18 1.61
C TYR A 23 0.28 -0.77 2.72
N ARG A 24 1.09 -1.79 2.97
CA ARG A 24 0.91 -2.70 4.10
C ARG A 24 1.79 -2.29 5.27
N PHE A 25 1.17 -1.99 6.39
CA PHE A 25 1.85 -1.63 7.63
C PHE A 25 1.23 -2.27 8.87
N ALA A 26 1.90 -2.13 10.01
CA ALA A 26 1.33 -2.48 11.31
C ALA A 26 1.51 -1.34 12.31
N VAL A 27 0.61 -1.29 13.29
CA VAL A 27 0.71 -0.42 14.47
C VAL A 27 0.49 -1.25 15.74
N GLN A 28 1.27 -0.95 16.78
CA GLN A 28 1.04 -1.51 18.11
C GLN A 28 0.19 -0.54 18.94
N ASP A 29 -0.99 -0.99 19.36
CA ASP A 29 -1.71 -0.34 20.45
C ASP A 29 -1.16 -0.88 21.78
N TYR A 30 -0.49 0.00 22.53
CA TYR A 30 0.11 -0.32 23.82
C TYR A 30 -0.90 -0.31 24.98
N ALA A 31 -2.05 0.35 24.82
CA ALA A 31 -3.07 0.41 25.86
C ALA A 31 -3.84 -0.92 25.95
N THR A 32 -4.16 -1.50 24.80
CA THR A 32 -4.86 -2.79 24.67
C THR A 32 -3.92 -3.97 24.47
N ASN A 33 -2.63 -3.71 24.21
CA ASN A 33 -1.64 -4.72 23.83
C ASN A 33 -2.07 -5.49 22.56
N GLU A 34 -2.65 -4.76 21.62
CA GLU A 34 -3.11 -5.26 20.33
C GLU A 34 -2.20 -4.79 19.21
N VAL A 35 -2.10 -5.62 18.18
CA VAL A 35 -1.40 -5.22 16.97
C VAL A 35 -2.39 -5.20 15.84
N VAL A 36 -2.42 -4.09 15.13
CA VAL A 36 -3.31 -3.87 14.00
C VAL A 36 -2.47 -3.91 12.74
N HIS A 37 -2.71 -4.90 11.88
CA HIS A 37 -2.19 -4.91 10.53
C HIS A 37 -3.16 -4.14 9.64
N VAL A 38 -2.63 -3.27 8.79
CA VAL A 38 -3.43 -2.44 7.90
C VAL A 38 -2.88 -2.53 6.48
N GLU A 39 -3.77 -2.75 5.54
CA GLU A 39 -3.53 -2.64 4.11
C GLU A 39 -4.33 -1.46 3.57
N ALA A 40 -3.63 -0.46 3.03
CA ALA A 40 -4.23 0.74 2.45
C ALA A 40 -3.97 0.76 0.94
N THR A 41 -5.03 0.62 0.14
CA THR A 41 -5.00 0.58 -1.32
C THR A 41 -5.61 1.85 -1.89
N LEU A 42 -4.80 2.64 -2.59
CA LEU A 42 -5.23 3.83 -3.32
C LEU A 42 -5.54 3.47 -4.76
N GLU A 43 -6.72 3.84 -5.23
CA GLU A 43 -7.16 3.66 -6.61
C GLU A 43 -7.11 4.95 -7.44
N ASP A 44 -7.05 4.81 -8.76
CA ASP A 44 -7.12 5.93 -9.70
C ASP A 44 -8.49 6.64 -9.72
N THR A 45 -9.52 6.03 -9.14
CA THR A 45 -10.87 6.56 -8.94
C THR A 45 -11.01 7.55 -7.78
N LYS A 46 -9.92 7.83 -7.05
CA LYS A 46 -9.87 8.64 -5.81
C LYS A 46 -10.44 7.95 -4.57
N GLU A 47 -10.57 6.63 -4.63
CA GLU A 47 -10.95 5.80 -3.50
C GLU A 47 -9.71 5.29 -2.77
N LEU A 48 -9.78 5.25 -1.44
CA LEU A 48 -8.81 4.61 -0.57
C LEU A 48 -9.52 3.47 0.16
N HIS A 49 -9.21 2.23 -0.23
CA HIS A 49 -9.68 1.03 0.45
C HIS A 49 -8.73 0.68 1.58
N ILE A 50 -9.29 0.36 2.74
CA ILE A 50 -8.53 0.07 3.94
C ILE A 50 -9.07 -1.23 4.50
N GLU A 51 -8.17 -2.20 4.65
CA GLU A 51 -8.42 -3.45 5.37
C GLU A 51 -7.55 -3.47 6.60
N ALA A 52 -8.15 -3.71 7.77
CA ALA A 52 -7.45 -3.74 9.04
C ALA A 52 -7.84 -4.98 9.85
N MET A 53 -6.83 -5.69 10.36
CA MET A 53 -7.00 -6.86 11.19
C MET A 53 -6.29 -6.64 12.52
N SER A 54 -7.02 -6.77 13.62
CA SER A 54 -6.47 -6.67 14.97
C SER A 54 -6.20 -8.05 15.57
N PHE A 55 -5.06 -8.15 16.25
CA PHE A 55 -4.58 -9.38 16.87
C PHE A 55 -4.19 -9.11 18.31
N LEU A 56 -4.49 -10.07 19.19
CA LEU A 56 -4.02 -10.03 20.56
C LEU A 56 -2.50 -10.28 20.58
N GLY A 57 -1.73 -9.28 21.02
CA GLY A 57 -0.29 -9.37 21.07
C GLY A 57 0.17 -10.28 22.20
N ARG A 58 0.52 -11.55 21.91
CA ARG A 58 1.30 -12.36 22.84
C ARG A 58 2.79 -11.98 22.76
N GLY A 59 3.12 -10.81 23.30
CA GLY A 59 4.49 -10.35 23.54
C GLY A 59 5.18 -9.56 22.42
N HIS A 60 6.30 -8.94 22.75
CA HIS A 60 7.12 -8.03 21.93
C HIS A 60 7.87 -8.69 20.74
N GLY A 61 7.44 -9.88 20.30
CA GLY A 61 8.08 -10.63 19.22
C GLY A 61 7.52 -10.30 17.83
N PRO A 62 8.20 -10.71 16.74
CA PRO A 62 7.71 -10.57 15.39
C PRO A 62 6.41 -11.34 15.23
N ILE A 63 5.40 -10.70 14.65
CA ILE A 63 4.13 -11.34 14.34
C ILE A 63 4.32 -12.17 13.08
N PHE A 64 4.97 -13.32 13.23
CA PHE A 64 4.92 -14.36 12.21
C PHE A 64 3.64 -15.20 12.35
N PHE A 65 2.97 -15.15 13.51
CA PHE A 65 1.77 -15.94 13.81
C PHE A 65 0.80 -15.13 14.66
N PRO A 66 -0.14 -14.41 14.04
CA PRO A 66 -1.19 -13.76 14.82
C PRO A 66 -2.01 -14.81 15.59
N SER A 67 -2.01 -14.69 16.91
CA SER A 67 -2.91 -15.42 17.79
C SER A 67 -4.28 -14.74 17.77
N GLU A 68 -5.28 -15.44 17.24
CA GLU A 68 -6.73 -15.09 17.21
C GLU A 68 -7.03 -13.68 16.66
N VAL A 69 -7.64 -13.62 15.46
CA VAL A 69 -8.21 -12.38 14.91
C VAL A 69 -9.31 -11.92 15.86
N LYS A 70 -9.18 -10.70 16.39
CA LYS A 70 -10.18 -10.11 17.29
C LYS A 70 -11.23 -9.34 16.50
N GLU A 71 -10.79 -8.58 15.50
CA GLU A 71 -11.63 -7.72 14.68
C GLU A 71 -11.07 -7.62 13.27
N ASP A 72 -11.98 -7.52 12.29
CA ASP A 72 -11.69 -7.29 10.89
C ASP A 72 -12.55 -6.10 10.42
N VAL A 73 -11.89 -5.10 9.85
CA VAL A 73 -12.51 -3.87 9.37
C VAL A 73 -12.13 -3.69 7.92
N SER A 74 -13.13 -3.58 7.04
CA SER A 74 -12.95 -3.20 5.64
C SER A 74 -13.79 -1.97 5.35
N VAL A 75 -13.13 -0.86 5.00
CA VAL A 75 -13.77 0.44 4.77
C VAL A 75 -13.20 1.12 3.54
N THR A 76 -14.03 1.91 2.87
CA THR A 76 -13.62 2.70 1.70
C THR A 76 -13.83 4.18 1.98
N LYS A 77 -12.77 4.98 1.80
CA LYS A 77 -12.82 6.44 1.95
C LYS A 77 -12.67 7.11 0.59
N ASN A 78 -13.67 7.91 0.23
CA ASN A 78 -13.59 8.81 -0.91
C ASN A 78 -12.69 9.99 -0.55
N LEU A 79 -11.59 10.16 -1.27
CA LEU A 79 -10.66 11.26 -1.05
C LEU A 79 -11.15 12.54 -1.71
N ASN A 80 -11.00 13.66 -1.03
CA ASN A 80 -11.19 14.94 -1.68
C ASN A 80 -10.12 15.15 -2.78
N LYS A 81 -10.43 16.00 -3.75
CA LYS A 81 -9.57 16.26 -4.92
C LYS A 81 -8.13 16.61 -4.53
N TYR A 82 -7.95 17.50 -3.56
CA TYR A 82 -6.63 17.99 -3.17
C TYR A 82 -5.77 16.90 -2.53
N THR A 83 -6.33 16.14 -1.60
CA THR A 83 -5.63 15.01 -0.95
C THR A 83 -5.25 13.94 -1.97
N TYR A 84 -6.18 13.60 -2.88
CA TYR A 84 -5.90 12.65 -3.94
C TYR A 84 -4.77 13.14 -4.86
N GLU A 85 -4.81 14.38 -5.32
CA GLU A 85 -3.77 14.92 -6.22
C GLU A 85 -2.38 14.90 -5.58
N ILE A 86 -2.27 15.14 -4.28
CA ILE A 86 -0.99 15.02 -3.56
C ILE A 86 -0.48 13.58 -3.62
N LEU A 87 -1.33 12.61 -3.28
CA LEU A 87 -0.96 11.19 -3.27
C LEU A 87 -0.63 10.71 -4.68
N PHE A 88 -1.50 10.99 -5.65
CA PHE A 88 -1.33 10.61 -7.05
C PHE A 88 -0.01 11.13 -7.61
N ASN A 89 0.34 12.39 -7.35
CA ASN A 89 1.61 12.96 -7.78
C ASN A 89 2.82 12.26 -7.15
N LYS A 90 2.73 11.85 -5.88
CA LYS A 90 3.79 11.04 -5.24
C LYS A 90 3.92 9.68 -5.90
N VAL A 91 2.80 9.01 -6.19
CA VAL A 91 2.78 7.71 -6.88
C VAL A 91 3.40 7.85 -8.28
N LYS A 92 2.96 8.83 -9.06
CA LYS A 92 3.48 9.15 -10.39
C LYS A 92 4.99 9.42 -10.39
N ASN A 93 5.47 10.19 -9.42
CA ASN A 93 6.90 10.45 -9.23
C ASN A 93 7.68 9.17 -8.90
N LEU A 94 7.09 8.29 -8.10
CA LEU A 94 7.71 7.04 -7.71
C LEU A 94 7.67 6.01 -8.83
N ALA A 95 6.65 6.00 -9.69
CA ALA A 95 6.41 5.02 -10.74
C ALA A 95 7.56 4.84 -11.74
N ASN A 96 8.35 5.90 -11.95
CA ASN A 96 9.53 5.89 -12.82
C ASN A 96 10.86 5.96 -12.04
N ALA A 97 10.83 5.95 -10.71
CA ALA A 97 12.04 6.01 -9.89
C ALA A 97 12.84 4.71 -10.00
N GLN A 98 14.17 4.82 -10.12
CA GLN A 98 15.04 3.64 -10.11
C GLN A 98 15.01 2.95 -8.74
N ILE A 99 14.75 1.65 -8.73
CA ILE A 99 14.69 0.83 -7.53
C ILE A 99 16.00 0.08 -7.34
N LYS A 100 16.48 0.08 -6.10
CA LYS A 100 17.67 -0.64 -5.66
C LYS A 100 17.29 -1.73 -4.68
N THR A 101 17.66 -2.95 -5.02
CA THR A 101 17.57 -4.11 -4.14
C THR A 101 18.94 -4.36 -3.52
N THR A 102 18.99 -4.41 -2.18
CA THR A 102 20.22 -4.72 -1.43
C THR A 102 20.06 -6.06 -0.75
N TYR A 103 20.99 -6.98 -1.00
CA TYR A 103 21.04 -8.29 -0.37
C TYR A 103 22.05 -8.28 0.77
N GLN A 104 21.62 -8.64 1.97
CA GLN A 104 22.47 -8.74 3.15
C GLN A 104 22.95 -10.17 3.34
N GLN A 105 24.27 -10.36 3.42
CA GLN A 105 24.88 -11.68 3.66
C GLN A 105 24.87 -12.09 5.13
N ILE A 106 24.87 -11.10 6.03
CA ILE A 106 24.83 -11.30 7.48
C ILE A 106 23.56 -10.61 7.97
N VAL A 107 22.65 -11.41 8.52
CA VAL A 107 21.39 -10.93 9.10
C VAL A 107 21.50 -11.03 10.62
N CYS A 108 21.25 -9.93 11.30
CA CYS A 108 21.17 -9.90 12.76
C CYS A 108 20.08 -10.86 13.24
N THR A 109 20.36 -11.61 14.30
CA THR A 109 19.37 -12.44 15.03
C THR A 109 18.46 -11.58 15.91
N MET A 110 18.08 -10.39 15.44
CA MET A 110 17.11 -9.53 16.11
C MET A 110 15.73 -9.88 15.58
N MET A 111 14.79 -10.00 16.50
CA MET A 111 13.38 -10.22 16.22
C MET A 111 12.71 -8.84 16.07
N PRO A 112 12.48 -8.33 14.84
CA PRO A 112 11.88 -7.02 14.67
C PRO A 112 10.44 -7.03 15.17
N GLY A 113 10.01 -5.91 15.77
CA GLY A 113 8.60 -5.71 16.10
C GLY A 113 7.73 -5.61 14.84
N PRO A 114 6.40 -5.72 14.99
CA PRO A 114 5.45 -5.75 13.88
C PRO A 114 5.52 -4.52 12.97
N GLU A 115 5.75 -3.33 13.52
CA GLU A 115 5.84 -2.08 12.74
C GLU A 115 7.06 -2.07 11.82
N ALA A 116 8.16 -2.69 12.27
CA ALA A 116 9.39 -2.77 11.49
C ALA A 116 9.34 -3.90 10.44
N SER A 117 8.61 -4.99 10.72
CA SER A 117 8.46 -6.11 9.78
C SER A 117 7.37 -5.86 8.74
N ASN A 118 6.31 -5.13 9.07
CA ASN A 118 5.23 -4.77 8.15
C ASN A 118 5.38 -3.30 7.74
N ASN A 119 6.11 -3.05 6.65
CA ASN A 119 6.31 -1.71 6.10
C ASN A 119 6.57 -1.75 4.59
N HIS A 120 5.59 -2.21 3.81
CA HIS A 120 5.74 -2.51 2.40
C HIS A 120 4.89 -1.56 1.56
N LEU A 121 5.54 -0.66 0.82
CA LEU A 121 4.90 0.21 -0.16
C LEU A 121 5.16 -0.33 -1.57
N THR A 122 4.05 -0.65 -2.23
CA THR A 122 3.98 -1.07 -3.62
C THR A 122 3.30 0.04 -4.42
N VAL A 123 3.79 0.34 -5.61
CA VAL A 123 3.16 1.33 -6.51
C VAL A 123 3.12 0.81 -7.93
N ARG A 124 2.15 1.29 -8.69
CA ARG A 124 2.03 1.00 -10.12
C ARG A 124 3.18 1.67 -10.87
N ARG A 125 3.83 0.92 -11.75
CA ARG A 125 5.07 1.33 -12.42
C ARG A 125 4.83 1.92 -13.79
N ASN A 126 5.87 2.56 -14.32
CA ASN A 126 5.93 3.07 -15.70
C ASN A 126 4.77 4.03 -15.99
N TRP A 127 4.85 5.23 -15.41
CA TRP A 127 3.93 6.30 -15.75
C TRP A 127 4.27 6.89 -17.13
N ASP A 128 3.31 6.84 -18.05
CA ASP A 128 3.38 7.41 -19.38
C ASP A 128 2.75 8.81 -19.39
N TRP A 129 3.50 9.82 -19.81
CA TRP A 129 3.05 11.21 -19.81
C TRP A 129 2.20 11.59 -21.02
N ASP A 130 2.30 10.84 -22.11
CA ASP A 130 1.51 11.08 -23.32
C ASP A 130 0.13 10.44 -23.19
N MET A 131 0.05 9.28 -22.54
CA MET A 131 -1.20 8.56 -22.27
C MET A 131 -1.90 8.99 -20.97
N ASP A 132 -1.20 9.73 -20.10
CA ASP A 132 -1.67 10.09 -18.74
C ASP A 132 -2.10 8.84 -17.95
N ASP A 133 -1.33 7.75 -18.08
CA ASP A 133 -1.67 6.45 -17.47
C ASP A 133 -0.43 5.65 -17.03
N PHE A 134 -0.65 4.71 -16.11
CA PHE A 134 0.31 3.68 -15.73
C PHE A 134 0.23 2.48 -16.67
N ILE A 135 1.34 2.17 -17.34
CA ILE A 135 1.45 1.03 -18.27
C ILE A 135 2.17 -0.18 -17.66
N GLY A 136 2.74 -0.04 -16.46
CA GLY A 136 3.41 -1.11 -15.73
C GLY A 136 2.53 -1.75 -14.66
N GLU A 137 3.07 -2.80 -14.05
CA GLU A 137 2.40 -3.51 -12.96
C GLU A 137 2.67 -2.88 -11.59
N MET A 138 2.03 -3.40 -10.56
CA MET A 138 2.34 -3.05 -9.17
C MET A 138 3.68 -3.67 -8.77
N GLU A 139 4.64 -2.87 -8.29
CA GLU A 139 5.91 -3.37 -7.78
C GLU A 139 6.28 -2.77 -6.42
N LEU A 140 6.94 -3.58 -5.59
CA LEU A 140 7.47 -3.12 -4.30
C LEU A 140 8.56 -2.08 -4.54
N ILE A 141 8.38 -0.87 -4.01
CA ILE A 141 9.35 0.21 -4.15
C ILE A 141 10.06 0.56 -2.86
N SER A 142 9.44 0.30 -1.72
CA SER A 142 10.01 0.56 -0.40
C SER A 142 9.51 -0.48 0.59
N GLY A 143 10.37 -1.41 0.94
CA GLY A 143 10.10 -2.45 1.93
C GLY A 143 10.69 -2.15 3.31
N PRO A 144 10.59 -3.13 4.22
CA PRO A 144 11.34 -3.15 5.48
C PRO A 144 12.85 -2.99 5.24
N SER A 145 13.51 -2.34 6.20
CA SER A 145 14.96 -2.09 6.17
C SER A 145 15.55 -2.28 7.56
N GLY A 146 16.81 -2.71 7.64
CA GLY A 146 17.52 -2.96 8.88
C GLY A 146 18.42 -4.19 8.73
N CYS A 147 19.25 -4.49 9.73
CA CYS A 147 20.15 -5.64 9.66
C CYS A 147 19.43 -6.99 9.84
N TRP A 148 18.13 -6.98 10.16
CA TRP A 148 17.28 -8.18 10.26
C TRP A 148 16.60 -8.56 8.92
N VAL A 149 16.78 -7.75 7.86
CA VAL A 149 16.14 -7.97 6.56
C VAL A 149 17.17 -8.48 5.56
N SER A 150 17.02 -9.72 5.09
CA SER A 150 17.95 -10.32 4.12
C SER A 150 17.94 -9.62 2.75
N THR A 151 16.81 -9.04 2.37
CA THR A 151 16.64 -8.30 1.11
C THR A 151 15.85 -7.01 1.36
N SER A 152 16.49 -5.86 1.22
CA SER A 152 15.81 -4.56 1.30
C SER A 152 15.60 -3.97 -0.09
N VAL A 153 14.42 -3.39 -0.30
CA VAL A 153 14.03 -2.74 -1.56
C VAL A 153 13.73 -1.28 -1.24
N GLN A 154 14.36 -0.36 -1.96
CA GLN A 154 14.18 1.09 -1.79
C GLN A 154 14.50 1.82 -3.09
N PRO A 155 14.03 3.06 -3.29
CA PRO A 155 14.51 3.90 -4.38
C PRO A 155 16.02 4.16 -4.22
N ASP A 156 16.78 4.20 -5.32
CA ASP A 156 18.23 4.36 -5.27
C ASP A 156 18.64 5.76 -4.76
N GLY A 157 17.93 6.79 -5.21
CA GLY A 157 18.16 8.19 -4.83
C GLY A 157 17.38 8.66 -3.60
N ASP A 158 17.98 9.59 -2.84
CA ASP A 158 17.38 10.12 -1.60
C ASP A 158 16.07 10.86 -1.84
N TRP A 159 15.93 11.51 -2.99
CA TRP A 159 14.66 12.11 -3.41
C TRP A 159 13.54 11.05 -3.48
N GLY A 160 13.80 9.90 -4.12
CA GLY A 160 12.82 8.81 -4.20
C GLY A 160 12.51 8.21 -2.83
N LYS A 161 13.54 8.00 -1.99
CA LYS A 161 13.36 7.50 -0.61
C LYS A 161 12.47 8.43 0.21
N ARG A 162 12.67 9.74 0.09
CA ARG A 162 11.85 10.75 0.76
C ARG A 162 10.40 10.70 0.30
N HIS A 163 10.13 10.65 -1.01
CA HIS A 163 8.75 10.55 -1.52
C HIS A 163 8.06 9.25 -1.11
N ALA A 164 8.79 8.12 -1.10
CA ALA A 164 8.25 6.86 -0.62
C ALA A 164 7.91 6.93 0.87
N TYR A 165 8.77 7.53 1.70
CA TYR A 165 8.48 7.77 3.12
C TYR A 165 7.26 8.67 3.32
N GLU A 166 7.22 9.82 2.66
CA GLU A 166 6.09 10.75 2.77
C GLU A 166 4.77 10.11 2.29
N LEU A 167 4.80 9.29 1.24
CA LEU A 167 3.60 8.56 0.78
C LEU A 167 3.13 7.55 1.84
N LYS A 168 4.05 6.78 2.44
CA LYS A 168 3.74 5.85 3.54
C LYS A 168 3.08 6.57 4.71
N GLU A 169 3.66 7.68 5.16
CA GLU A 169 3.13 8.45 6.30
C GLU A 169 1.72 8.96 6.02
N VAL A 170 1.47 9.56 4.86
CA VAL A 170 0.14 10.09 4.53
C VAL A 170 -0.89 8.96 4.40
N LEU A 171 -0.56 7.85 3.72
CA LEU A 171 -1.46 6.70 3.61
C LEU A 171 -1.76 6.09 4.99
N LYS A 172 -0.74 5.96 5.85
CA LYS A 172 -0.90 5.49 7.23
C LYS A 172 -1.85 6.38 8.02
N THR A 173 -1.60 7.70 8.04
CA THR A 173 -2.46 8.65 8.75
C THR A 173 -3.89 8.59 8.25
N LEU A 174 -4.10 8.62 6.93
CA LEU A 174 -5.45 8.55 6.36
C LEU A 174 -6.14 7.24 6.69
N ALA A 175 -5.43 6.11 6.68
CA ALA A 175 -6.00 4.82 7.02
C ALA A 175 -6.42 4.75 8.49
N LEU A 176 -5.52 5.12 9.41
CA LEU A 176 -5.78 5.12 10.85
C LEU A 176 -6.93 6.06 11.24
N GLU A 177 -6.95 7.28 10.70
CA GLU A 177 -8.07 8.21 10.89
C GLU A 177 -9.42 7.66 10.43
N THR A 178 -9.43 6.77 9.44
CA THR A 178 -10.67 6.22 8.87
C THR A 178 -11.19 5.04 9.68
N ILE A 179 -10.30 4.24 10.26
CA ILE A 179 -10.65 3.11 11.14
C ILE A 179 -10.75 3.52 12.62
N GLU A 180 -10.72 4.83 12.89
CA GLU A 180 -10.84 5.45 14.22
C GLU A 180 -9.80 4.94 15.26
N LEU A 181 -8.56 4.70 14.78
CA LEU A 181 -7.40 4.37 15.61
C LEU A 181 -6.41 5.53 15.74
#